data_AF-A0A1V5LH10-F1
#
_entry.id   AF-A0A1V5LH10-F1
#
_cell.length_a   1.000
_cell.length_b   1.000
_cell.length_c   1.000
_cell.angle_alpha   90.00
_cell.angle_beta   90.00
_cell.angle_gamma   90.00
#
_symmetry.space_group_name_H-M   'P 1'
#
loop_
_entity.id
_entity.type
_entity.pdbx_description
1 polymer ?
#
loop_
_entity_poly.entity_id
_entity_poly.type
_entity_poly.pdbx_seq_one_letter_code
_entity_poly.pdbx_strand_id
1 'polypeptide(L)'
;MVIWSLWHHFKKFRNIEFIRSVADNLIFKAADFLCSYRDEETKLPHPSYDLWEERWGVHLFTVCSVIGGLNAAANFCQAIGELTKAHRYQAVADEVQEAMVEHMWSKEHKRFCRMATRTESGYNLDMNIDAAMYALFAFGNMSPHDSKVAATMKAIKDRLWIKTEVGGLARYENDYYHQISQDVENVPGNPWFICTMWLAQYDIAAARSPEDLKDAVKLMEWVANRALMSGVLAEQVHPYSNEPLSVSPLTWSHATFVTCVLEYLDRKKQLLTENVFAQTIIPV
;
A
#
# COMPACT_ATOMS: atom_id res chain seq x y z
N MET A 1 7.92 4.75 -5.81
CA MET A 1 6.63 5.49 -5.90
C MET A 1 6.56 6.50 -7.05
N VAL A 2 7.54 7.40 -7.28
CA VAL A 2 7.45 8.39 -8.38
C VAL A 2 7.20 7.76 -9.76
N ILE A 3 7.97 6.75 -10.13
CA ILE A 3 7.79 6.02 -11.41
C ILE A 3 6.38 5.42 -11.51
N TRP A 4 5.93 4.78 -10.43
CA TRP A 4 4.60 4.17 -10.33
C TRP A 4 3.49 5.21 -10.52
N SER A 5 3.58 6.37 -9.86
CA SER A 5 2.59 7.45 -9.99
C SER A 5 2.55 8.02 -11.41
N LEU A 6 3.71 8.18 -12.05
CA LEU A 6 3.79 8.61 -13.45
C LEU A 6 3.11 7.62 -14.39
N TRP A 7 3.27 6.31 -14.15
CA TRP A 7 2.62 5.28 -14.97
C TRP A 7 1.10 5.35 -14.85
N HIS A 8 0.56 5.53 -13.65
CA HIS A 8 -0.89 5.73 -13.47
C HIS A 8 -1.38 7.01 -14.13
N HIS A 9 -0.62 8.10 -14.02
CA HIS A 9 -0.92 9.34 -14.74
C HIS A 9 -0.98 9.09 -16.26
N PHE A 10 0.02 8.41 -16.83
CA PHE A 10 0.04 8.07 -18.25
C PHE A 10 -1.12 7.16 -18.65
N LYS A 11 -1.46 6.13 -17.85
CA LYS A 11 -2.63 5.26 -18.13
C LYS A 11 -3.94 6.04 -18.21
N LYS A 12 -4.08 7.10 -17.40
CA LYS A 12 -5.30 7.92 -17.36
C LYS A 12 -5.36 8.97 -18.46
N PHE A 13 -4.27 9.72 -18.67
CA PHE A 13 -4.28 10.90 -19.54
C PHE A 13 -3.63 10.68 -20.90
N ARG A 14 -2.87 9.60 -21.08
CA ARG A 14 -2.21 9.22 -22.35
C ARG A 14 -1.29 10.30 -22.94
N ASN A 15 -0.81 11.23 -22.12
CA ASN A 15 0.08 12.30 -22.53
C ASN A 15 1.50 11.76 -22.77
N ILE A 16 1.80 11.40 -24.01
CA ILE A 16 3.08 10.78 -24.39
C ILE A 16 4.22 11.80 -24.44
N GLU A 17 3.92 13.04 -24.79
CA GLU A 17 4.90 14.14 -24.87
C GLU A 17 5.49 14.43 -23.48
N PHE A 18 4.64 14.52 -22.45
CA PHE A 18 5.10 14.69 -21.08
C PHE A 18 5.98 13.52 -20.63
N ILE A 19 5.54 12.28 -20.87
CA ILE A 19 6.31 11.09 -20.48
C ILE A 19 7.66 11.03 -21.18
N ARG A 20 7.71 11.30 -22.49
CA ARG A 20 8.98 11.35 -23.23
C ARG A 20 9.93 12.40 -22.67
N SER A 21 9.43 13.54 -22.18
CA SER A 21 10.29 14.59 -21.62
C SER A 21 10.97 14.18 -20.30
N VAL A 22 10.41 13.21 -19.56
CA VAL A 22 10.95 12.73 -18.27
C VAL A 22 11.50 11.30 -18.32
N ALA A 23 11.36 10.57 -19.43
CA ALA A 23 11.70 9.15 -19.52
C ALA A 23 13.16 8.87 -19.15
N ASP A 24 14.13 9.45 -19.86
CA ASP A 24 15.54 9.16 -19.64
C ASP A 24 16.06 9.75 -18.33
N ASN A 25 15.62 10.97 -17.99
CA ASN A 25 16.20 11.73 -16.88
C ASN A 25 15.58 11.41 -15.52
N LEU A 26 14.40 10.81 -15.48
CA LEU A 26 13.71 10.48 -14.25
C LEU A 26 13.33 8.99 -14.19
N ILE A 27 12.59 8.49 -15.20
CA ILE A 27 12.05 7.12 -15.14
C ILE A 27 13.17 6.08 -15.22
N PHE A 28 14.02 6.14 -16.24
CA PHE A 28 15.07 5.13 -16.47
C PHE A 28 16.20 5.25 -15.48
N LYS A 29 16.68 6.46 -15.16
CA LYS A 29 17.69 6.66 -14.11
C LYS A 29 17.24 6.11 -12.76
N ALA A 30 15.99 6.35 -12.37
CA ALA A 30 15.46 5.80 -11.12
C ALA A 30 15.28 4.28 -11.20
N ALA A 31 14.78 3.73 -12.31
CA ALA A 31 14.65 2.28 -12.49
C ALA A 31 16.01 1.56 -12.48
N ASP A 32 17.02 2.15 -13.12
CA ASP A 32 18.40 1.62 -13.10
C ASP A 32 18.98 1.63 -11.69
N PHE A 33 18.76 2.71 -10.93
CA PHE A 33 19.12 2.75 -9.51
C PHE A 33 18.43 1.62 -8.74
N LEU A 34 17.10 1.44 -8.90
CA LEU A 34 16.35 0.37 -8.24
C LEU A 34 16.84 -1.04 -8.61
N CYS A 35 17.31 -1.25 -9.84
CA CYS A 35 17.93 -2.53 -10.23
C CYS A 35 19.26 -2.76 -9.49
N SER A 36 20.06 -1.70 -9.36
CA SER A 36 21.41 -1.76 -8.79
C SER A 36 21.44 -1.74 -7.27
N TYR A 37 20.45 -1.13 -6.63
CA TYR A 37 20.36 -0.99 -5.17
C TYR A 37 19.73 -2.22 -4.54
N ARG A 38 20.30 -3.39 -4.82
CA ARG A 38 19.83 -4.68 -4.34
C ARG A 38 21.00 -5.57 -3.98
N ASP A 39 20.74 -6.43 -3.02
CA ASP A 39 21.66 -7.48 -2.65
C ASP A 39 21.79 -8.53 -3.76
N GLU A 40 23.02 -8.88 -4.13
CA GLU A 40 23.26 -9.82 -5.24
C GLU A 40 22.81 -11.25 -4.94
N GLU A 41 22.86 -11.66 -3.68
CA GLU A 41 22.49 -13.01 -3.24
C GLU A 41 20.98 -13.15 -3.08
N THR A 42 20.40 -12.28 -2.26
CA THR A 42 18.99 -12.37 -1.83
C THR A 42 18.03 -11.62 -2.74
N LYS A 43 18.53 -10.79 -3.67
CA LYS A 43 17.76 -9.94 -4.60
C LYS A 43 16.87 -8.89 -3.95
N LEU A 44 16.77 -8.84 -2.62
CA LEU A 44 16.07 -7.78 -1.92
C LEU A 44 16.81 -6.44 -2.05
N PRO A 45 16.09 -5.31 -2.05
CA PRO A 45 16.69 -3.98 -1.92
C PRO A 45 17.61 -3.90 -0.70
N HIS A 46 18.69 -3.11 -0.80
CA HIS A 46 19.53 -2.83 0.35
C HIS A 46 18.75 -2.05 1.44
N PRO A 47 19.19 -2.13 2.72
CA PRO A 47 18.53 -1.44 3.82
C PRO A 47 18.39 0.07 3.61
N SER A 48 17.25 0.62 4.01
CA SER A 48 16.96 2.06 4.03
C SER A 48 16.14 2.40 5.28
N TYR A 49 15.78 3.68 5.45
CA TYR A 49 14.71 4.03 6.38
C TYR A 49 13.34 3.57 5.85
N ASP A 50 12.41 3.25 6.76
CA ASP A 50 11.01 2.97 6.45
C ASP A 50 10.25 4.23 6.03
N LEU A 51 9.03 4.04 5.51
CA LEU A 51 8.13 5.14 5.14
C LEU A 51 7.75 6.05 6.32
N TRP A 52 7.92 5.55 7.55
CA TRP A 52 7.65 6.28 8.78
C TRP A 52 8.88 7.07 9.26
N GLU A 53 10.04 6.89 8.62
CA GLU A 53 11.30 7.57 8.89
C GLU A 53 11.92 7.25 10.27
N GLU A 54 11.73 6.02 10.76
CA GLU A 54 12.05 5.61 12.13
C GLU A 54 13.06 4.47 12.23
N ARG A 55 13.02 3.51 11.29
CA ARG A 55 13.78 2.25 11.39
C ARG A 55 14.62 2.04 10.16
N TRP A 56 15.83 1.53 10.37
CA TRP A 56 16.77 1.18 9.31
C TRP A 56 16.75 -0.33 9.06
N GLY A 57 16.38 -0.76 7.85
CA GLY A 57 16.28 -2.17 7.49
C GLY A 57 15.72 -2.39 6.09
N VAL A 58 15.40 -3.65 5.76
CA VAL A 58 14.67 -3.98 4.53
C VAL A 58 13.18 -4.03 4.86
N HIS A 59 12.43 -3.02 4.42
CA HIS A 59 11.02 -2.84 4.80
C HIS A 59 10.06 -3.36 3.74
N LEU A 60 9.00 -4.07 4.15
CA LEU A 60 8.06 -4.67 3.22
C LEU A 60 7.43 -3.64 2.29
N PHE A 61 7.08 -2.46 2.84
CA PHE A 61 6.55 -1.34 2.05
C PHE A 61 7.54 -0.89 0.96
N THR A 62 8.82 -0.76 1.31
CA THR A 62 9.88 -0.36 0.38
C THR A 62 10.06 -1.43 -0.70
N VAL A 63 10.13 -2.71 -0.32
CA VAL A 63 10.23 -3.84 -1.27
C VAL A 63 9.07 -3.83 -2.26
N CYS A 64 7.83 -3.72 -1.76
CA CYS A 64 6.64 -3.60 -2.61
C CYS A 64 6.68 -2.36 -3.52
N SER A 65 7.16 -1.23 -3.00
CA SER A 65 7.31 0.01 -3.78
C SER A 65 8.36 -0.10 -4.90
N VAL A 66 9.41 -0.90 -4.69
CA VAL A 66 10.42 -1.22 -5.71
C VAL A 66 9.81 -2.08 -6.81
N ILE A 67 9.08 -3.14 -6.44
CA ILE A 67 8.34 -4.00 -7.39
C ILE A 67 7.40 -3.14 -8.25
N GLY A 68 6.55 -2.32 -7.61
CA GLY A 68 5.63 -1.44 -8.33
C GLY A 68 6.32 -0.41 -9.22
N GLY A 69 7.47 0.12 -8.79
CA GLY A 69 8.28 1.06 -9.57
C GLY A 69 8.93 0.43 -10.81
N LEU A 70 9.48 -0.78 -10.68
CA LEU A 70 10.11 -1.52 -11.77
C LEU A 70 9.07 -2.03 -12.77
N ASN A 71 7.93 -2.55 -12.32
CA ASN A 71 6.80 -2.91 -13.20
C ASN A 71 6.30 -1.68 -13.98
N ALA A 72 6.20 -0.52 -13.33
CA ALA A 72 5.85 0.73 -14.02
C ALA A 72 6.91 1.15 -15.06
N ALA A 73 8.20 1.04 -14.73
CA ALA A 73 9.29 1.31 -15.66
C ALA A 73 9.26 0.36 -16.87
N ALA A 74 9.06 -0.94 -16.65
CA ALA A 74 8.93 -1.94 -17.69
C ALA A 74 7.77 -1.60 -18.65
N ASN A 75 6.62 -1.23 -18.10
CA ASN A 75 5.46 -0.80 -18.88
C ASN A 75 5.73 0.47 -19.71
N PHE A 76 6.44 1.45 -19.15
CA PHE A 76 6.86 2.62 -19.92
C PHE A 76 7.77 2.25 -21.08
N CYS A 77 8.77 1.39 -20.84
CA CYS A 77 9.66 0.90 -21.87
C CYS A 77 8.90 0.18 -23.00
N GLN A 78 7.92 -0.67 -22.66
CA GLN A 78 7.06 -1.31 -23.65
C GLN A 78 6.28 -0.28 -24.48
N ALA A 79 5.67 0.71 -23.81
CA ALA A 79 4.85 1.73 -24.47
C ALA A 79 5.64 2.61 -25.46
N ILE A 80 6.94 2.80 -25.26
CA ILE A 80 7.78 3.64 -26.12
C ILE A 80 8.72 2.85 -27.05
N GLY A 81 8.74 1.51 -26.97
CA GLY A 81 9.53 0.63 -27.84
C GLY A 81 10.92 0.24 -27.33
N GLU A 82 11.25 0.53 -26.07
CA GLU A 82 12.54 0.18 -25.43
C GLU A 82 12.53 -1.26 -24.87
N LEU A 83 12.31 -2.25 -25.74
CA LEU A 83 11.98 -3.63 -25.34
C LEU A 83 13.07 -4.31 -24.48
N THR A 84 14.35 -4.04 -24.75
CA THR A 84 15.45 -4.60 -23.94
C THR A 84 15.39 -4.12 -22.48
N LYS A 85 15.13 -2.82 -22.26
CA LYS A 85 14.95 -2.27 -20.91
C LYS A 85 13.67 -2.81 -20.28
N ALA A 86 12.59 -2.95 -21.05
CA ALA A 86 11.34 -3.51 -20.57
C ALA A 86 11.54 -4.92 -19.98
N HIS A 87 12.21 -5.82 -20.71
CA HIS A 87 12.48 -7.17 -20.25
C HIS A 87 13.38 -7.17 -19.01
N ARG A 88 14.41 -6.33 -18.97
CA ARG A 88 15.29 -6.21 -17.81
C ARG A 88 14.53 -5.75 -16.57
N TYR A 89 13.76 -4.67 -16.66
CA TYR A 89 13.03 -4.13 -15.50
C TYR A 89 11.95 -5.10 -15.01
N GLN A 90 11.27 -5.81 -15.92
CA GLN A 90 10.32 -6.84 -15.54
C GLN A 90 11.01 -8.00 -14.79
N ALA A 91 12.10 -8.54 -15.35
CA ALA A 91 12.84 -9.63 -14.71
C ALA A 91 13.32 -9.25 -13.30
N VAL A 92 13.84 -8.03 -13.13
CA VAL A 92 14.27 -7.51 -11.82
C VAL A 92 13.08 -7.35 -10.86
N ALA A 93 11.90 -6.93 -11.34
CA ALA A 93 10.69 -6.85 -10.52
C ALA A 93 10.24 -8.23 -10.03
N ASP A 94 10.28 -9.22 -10.93
CA ASP A 94 9.90 -10.61 -10.65
C ASP A 94 10.87 -11.22 -9.62
N GLU A 95 12.19 -11.03 -9.78
CA GLU A 95 13.21 -11.45 -8.81
C GLU A 95 12.96 -10.86 -7.40
N VAL A 96 12.61 -9.57 -7.31
CA VAL A 96 12.34 -8.92 -6.02
C VAL A 96 11.05 -9.46 -5.40
N GLN A 97 10.03 -9.76 -6.21
CA GLN A 97 8.79 -10.34 -5.74
C GLN A 97 8.99 -11.76 -5.20
N GLU A 98 9.78 -12.59 -5.90
CA GLU A 98 10.16 -13.93 -5.45
C GLU A 98 10.94 -13.87 -4.12
N ALA A 99 11.96 -13.01 -4.06
CA ALA A 99 12.76 -12.79 -2.85
C ALA A 99 11.94 -12.28 -1.65
N MET A 100 10.96 -11.41 -1.90
CA MET A 100 10.02 -10.95 -0.87
C MET A 100 9.24 -12.13 -0.27
N VAL A 101 8.73 -13.02 -1.11
CA VAL A 101 7.98 -14.20 -0.65
C VAL A 101 8.91 -15.20 0.05
N GLU A 102 10.13 -15.37 -0.42
CA GLU A 102 11.10 -16.30 0.17
C GLU A 102 11.58 -15.84 1.56
N HIS A 103 11.99 -14.57 1.65
CA HIS A 103 12.72 -14.09 2.82
C HIS A 103 11.84 -13.32 3.82
N MET A 104 10.71 -12.74 3.40
CA MET A 104 9.88 -11.90 4.29
C MET A 104 8.57 -12.58 4.74
N TRP A 105 8.25 -13.76 4.22
CA TRP A 105 7.10 -14.54 4.66
C TRP A 105 7.45 -15.41 5.87
N SER A 106 6.74 -15.23 6.99
CA SER A 106 6.86 -16.12 8.14
C SER A 106 5.86 -17.28 8.02
N LYS A 107 6.36 -18.51 7.89
CA LYS A 107 5.53 -19.73 7.94
C LYS A 107 4.89 -19.94 9.32
N GLU A 108 5.59 -19.57 10.39
CA GLU A 108 5.12 -19.69 11.76
C GLU A 108 3.92 -18.78 12.02
N HIS A 109 4.05 -17.50 11.65
CA HIS A 109 3.00 -16.50 11.91
C HIS A 109 1.98 -16.40 10.77
N LYS A 110 2.23 -17.06 9.64
CA LYS A 110 1.38 -17.07 8.44
C LYS A 110 1.07 -15.66 7.92
N ARG A 111 2.07 -14.79 7.92
CA ARG A 111 2.00 -13.41 7.41
C ARG A 111 3.40 -12.90 7.06
N PHE A 112 3.44 -11.81 6.31
CA PHE A 112 4.70 -11.11 6.05
C PHE A 112 5.19 -10.35 7.29
N CYS A 113 6.50 -10.20 7.41
CA CYS A 113 7.14 -9.30 8.37
C CYS A 113 7.02 -7.84 7.90
N ARG A 114 7.09 -6.88 8.83
CA ARG A 114 7.16 -5.45 8.44
C ARG A 114 8.56 -5.05 7.98
N MET A 115 9.58 -5.68 8.55
CA MET A 115 11.00 -5.40 8.32
C MET A 115 11.82 -6.68 8.43
N ALA A 116 12.89 -6.76 7.65
CA ALA A 116 13.91 -7.78 7.72
C ALA A 116 15.29 -7.14 7.90
N THR A 117 16.11 -7.67 8.82
CA THR A 117 17.50 -7.24 9.03
C THR A 117 18.44 -8.35 8.58
N ARG A 118 19.37 -8.03 7.69
CA ARG A 118 20.34 -9.01 7.15
C ARG A 118 21.24 -9.52 8.28
N THR A 119 21.48 -10.83 8.26
CA THR A 119 22.40 -11.57 9.14
C THR A 119 23.35 -12.39 8.27
N GLU A 120 24.32 -13.07 8.89
CA GLU A 120 25.28 -13.94 8.18
C GLU A 120 24.62 -15.10 7.43
N SER A 121 23.44 -15.56 7.88
CA SER A 121 22.78 -16.77 7.37
C SER A 121 21.39 -16.52 6.77
N GLY A 122 21.01 -15.25 6.55
CA GLY A 122 19.69 -14.87 6.03
C GLY A 122 19.15 -13.60 6.70
N TYR A 123 17.88 -13.58 7.07
CA TYR A 123 17.24 -12.41 7.68
C TYR A 123 16.65 -12.71 9.05
N ASN A 124 16.85 -11.79 9.99
CA ASN A 124 16.03 -11.68 11.19
C ASN A 124 14.77 -10.88 10.85
N LEU A 125 13.59 -11.44 11.14
CA LEU A 125 12.31 -10.86 10.75
C LEU A 125 11.68 -10.12 11.93
N ASP A 126 11.42 -8.83 11.76
CA ASP A 126 10.57 -8.07 12.67
C ASP A 126 9.11 -8.28 12.30
N MET A 127 8.44 -9.04 13.15
CA MET A 127 7.06 -9.45 12.97
C MET A 127 6.05 -8.50 13.60
N ASN A 128 6.42 -7.33 14.11
CA ASN A 128 5.42 -6.37 14.57
C ASN A 128 4.47 -5.99 13.43
N ILE A 129 3.20 -5.79 13.76
CA ILE A 129 2.17 -5.44 12.77
C ILE A 129 2.32 -3.96 12.39
N ASP A 130 2.29 -3.69 11.10
CA ASP A 130 2.35 -2.35 10.51
C ASP A 130 1.31 -2.22 9.38
N ALA A 131 0.53 -1.14 9.40
CA ALA A 131 -0.47 -0.83 8.39
C ALA A 131 0.15 -0.66 7.00
N ALA A 132 1.42 -0.26 6.92
CA ALA A 132 2.15 -0.15 5.66
C ALA A 132 2.30 -1.49 4.92
N MET A 133 2.08 -2.63 5.58
CA MET A 133 2.05 -3.93 4.91
C MET A 133 0.91 -4.09 3.89
N TYR A 134 -0.06 -3.15 3.84
CA TYR A 134 -1.02 -3.05 2.73
C TYR A 134 -0.35 -2.94 1.36
N ALA A 135 0.91 -2.48 1.32
CA ALA A 135 1.72 -2.36 0.12
C ALA A 135 1.82 -3.64 -0.71
N LEU A 136 1.61 -4.82 -0.10
CA LEU A 136 1.57 -6.12 -0.78
C LEU A 136 0.65 -6.12 -1.99
N PHE A 137 -0.59 -5.63 -1.84
CA PHE A 137 -1.54 -5.57 -2.96
C PHE A 137 -1.45 -4.24 -3.72
N ALA A 138 -1.10 -3.14 -3.03
CA ALA A 138 -1.08 -1.81 -3.65
C ALA A 138 0.09 -1.62 -4.63
N PHE A 139 1.26 -2.18 -4.30
CA PHE A 139 2.51 -2.00 -5.06
C PHE A 139 3.25 -3.31 -5.34
N GLY A 140 3.13 -4.29 -4.43
CA GLY A 140 3.85 -5.57 -4.46
C GLY A 140 3.36 -6.57 -5.51
N ASN A 141 2.44 -6.17 -6.39
CA ASN A 141 1.90 -6.99 -7.47
C ASN A 141 1.30 -8.33 -6.99
N MET A 142 0.75 -8.36 -5.78
CA MET A 142 0.02 -9.51 -5.26
C MET A 142 -1.49 -9.28 -5.32
N SER A 143 -2.24 -10.33 -5.65
CA SER A 143 -3.70 -10.27 -5.67
C SER A 143 -4.24 -9.96 -4.26
N PRO A 144 -5.27 -9.10 -4.12
CA PRO A 144 -5.94 -8.90 -2.84
C PRO A 144 -6.64 -10.19 -2.33
N HIS A 145 -6.87 -11.16 -3.22
CA HIS A 145 -7.41 -12.48 -2.89
C HIS A 145 -6.33 -13.54 -2.62
N ASP A 146 -5.04 -13.21 -2.74
CA ASP A 146 -3.99 -14.13 -2.33
C ASP A 146 -4.09 -14.39 -0.82
N SER A 147 -4.06 -15.67 -0.43
CA SER A 147 -4.20 -16.08 0.97
C SER A 147 -3.21 -15.41 1.92
N LYS A 148 -1.98 -15.12 1.47
CA LYS A 148 -0.94 -14.44 2.26
C LYS A 148 -1.25 -12.97 2.46
N VAL A 149 -1.75 -12.31 1.43
CA VAL A 149 -2.20 -10.91 1.49
C VAL A 149 -3.41 -10.81 2.42
N ALA A 150 -4.42 -11.65 2.22
CA ALA A 150 -5.62 -11.65 3.05
C ALA A 150 -5.31 -11.93 4.53
N ALA A 151 -4.43 -12.89 4.82
CA ALA A 151 -3.98 -13.16 6.18
C ALA A 151 -3.26 -11.95 6.81
N THR A 152 -2.40 -11.27 6.03
CA THR A 152 -1.66 -10.09 6.50
C THR A 152 -2.59 -8.91 6.76
N MET A 153 -3.53 -8.62 5.84
CA MET A 153 -4.52 -7.55 6.01
C MET A 153 -5.49 -7.81 7.16
N LYS A 154 -5.89 -9.07 7.37
CA LYS A 154 -6.67 -9.46 8.55
C LYS A 154 -5.90 -9.18 9.83
N ALA A 155 -4.62 -9.54 9.90
CA ALA A 155 -3.78 -9.28 11.06
C ALA A 155 -3.60 -7.77 11.32
N ILE A 156 -3.48 -6.96 10.27
CA ILE A 156 -3.49 -5.48 10.37
C ILE A 156 -4.78 -4.99 11.01
N LYS A 157 -5.94 -5.39 10.45
CA LYS A 157 -7.26 -4.97 10.96
C LYS A 157 -7.46 -5.38 12.41
N ASP A 158 -7.18 -6.64 12.74
CA ASP A 158 -7.42 -7.18 14.08
C ASP A 158 -6.52 -6.53 15.15
N ARG A 159 -5.25 -6.26 14.81
CA ARG A 159 -4.27 -5.76 15.78
C ARG A 159 -4.27 -4.25 15.91
N LEU A 160 -4.37 -3.53 14.79
CA LEU A 160 -4.15 -2.08 14.74
C LEU A 160 -5.44 -1.27 14.85
N TRP A 161 -6.61 -1.91 14.87
CA TRP A 161 -7.87 -1.20 15.09
C TRP A 161 -7.97 -0.69 16.52
N ILE A 162 -8.21 0.61 16.68
CA ILE A 162 -8.39 1.25 17.97
C ILE A 162 -9.76 0.83 18.54
N LYS A 163 -9.75 0.18 19.71
CA LYS A 163 -10.94 -0.37 20.39
C LYS A 163 -11.61 0.65 21.31
N THR A 164 -11.83 1.85 20.79
CA THR A 164 -12.60 2.92 21.43
C THR A 164 -13.76 3.32 20.53
N GLU A 165 -14.65 4.18 21.01
CA GLU A 165 -15.70 4.78 20.18
C GLU A 165 -15.14 5.58 18.98
N VAL A 166 -13.87 6.01 19.05
CA VAL A 166 -13.22 6.72 17.94
C VAL A 166 -12.89 5.76 16.81
N GLY A 167 -12.44 4.53 17.05
CA GLY A 167 -12.08 3.59 15.99
C GLY A 167 -10.93 4.06 15.07
N GLY A 168 -10.78 3.43 13.90
CA GLY A 168 -9.71 3.70 12.94
C GLY A 168 -8.47 2.84 13.18
N LEU A 169 -7.45 2.98 12.32
CA LEU A 169 -6.20 2.21 12.38
C LEU A 169 -5.00 3.06 12.82
N ALA A 170 -4.18 2.49 13.71
CA ALA A 170 -2.85 3.00 14.02
C ALA A 170 -1.83 2.65 12.90
N ARG A 171 -0.66 3.30 12.90
CA ARG A 171 0.43 2.96 11.97
C ARG A 171 0.99 1.57 12.24
N TYR A 172 1.38 1.31 13.48
CA TYR A 172 1.92 0.03 13.91
C TYR A 172 1.72 -0.16 15.42
N GLU A 173 2.03 -1.35 15.92
CA GLU A 173 1.87 -1.69 17.33
C GLU A 173 2.83 -0.91 18.25
N ASN A 174 2.27 -0.31 19.31
CA ASN A 174 2.98 0.56 20.24
C ASN A 174 3.67 1.74 19.55
N ASP A 175 2.93 2.41 18.66
CA ASP A 175 3.37 3.62 17.99
C ASP A 175 3.56 4.75 19.01
N TYR A 176 4.82 5.18 19.18
CA TYR A 176 5.22 6.18 20.15
C TYR A 176 4.99 7.62 19.67
N TYR A 177 4.75 7.83 18.37
CA TYR A 177 4.64 9.16 17.81
C TYR A 177 3.29 9.80 18.19
N HIS A 178 3.36 10.88 18.98
CA HIS A 178 2.20 11.51 19.61
C HIS A 178 1.34 10.55 20.45
N GLN A 179 1.91 9.46 20.96
CA GLN A 179 1.17 8.42 21.68
C GLN A 179 0.39 9.00 22.86
N ILE A 180 -0.93 8.79 22.85
CA ILE A 180 -1.84 9.26 23.89
C ILE A 180 -2.05 8.21 24.99
N SER A 181 -2.11 6.93 24.63
CA SER A 181 -2.45 5.83 25.54
C SER A 181 -1.31 4.83 25.69
N GLN A 182 -1.13 4.34 26.92
CA GLN A 182 -0.25 3.20 27.21
C GLN A 182 -1.03 1.87 27.26
N ASP A 183 -2.36 1.91 27.08
CA ASP A 183 -3.18 0.71 26.91
C ASP A 183 -3.02 0.17 25.47
N VAL A 184 -1.86 -0.42 25.19
CA VAL A 184 -1.44 -0.89 23.86
C VAL A 184 -2.33 -2.02 23.31
N GLU A 185 -3.03 -2.75 24.18
CA GLU A 185 -3.97 -3.81 23.79
C GLU A 185 -5.25 -3.26 23.13
N ASN A 186 -5.72 -2.10 23.60
CA ASN A 186 -6.93 -1.45 23.06
C ASN A 186 -6.61 -0.27 22.14
N VAL A 187 -5.49 0.42 22.37
CA VAL A 187 -5.05 1.60 21.64
C VAL A 187 -3.58 1.41 21.24
N PRO A 188 -3.29 0.63 20.18
CA PRO A 188 -1.92 0.37 19.72
C PRO A 188 -1.15 1.62 19.29
N GLY A 189 -1.86 2.70 19.01
CA GLY A 189 -1.38 4.01 18.60
C GLY A 189 -2.58 4.91 18.33
N ASN A 190 -2.36 6.15 17.92
CA ASN A 190 -3.46 7.02 17.51
C ASN A 190 -4.02 6.57 16.16
N PRO A 191 -5.32 6.76 15.88
CA PRO A 191 -5.89 6.54 14.56
C PRO A 191 -5.32 7.52 13.52
N TRP A 192 -4.86 6.98 12.40
CA TRP A 192 -4.42 7.73 11.23
C TRP A 192 -5.46 7.63 10.12
N PHE A 193 -5.76 8.76 9.47
CA PHE A 193 -6.67 8.78 8.31
C PHE A 193 -6.13 7.90 7.17
N ILE A 194 -4.83 7.99 6.90
CA ILE A 194 -4.17 7.25 5.82
C ILE A 194 -4.25 5.74 6.05
N CYS A 195 -3.90 5.26 7.26
CA CYS A 195 -3.94 3.83 7.58
C CYS A 195 -5.37 3.28 7.51
N THR A 196 -6.34 4.05 7.99
CA THR A 196 -7.77 3.68 7.90
C THR A 196 -8.24 3.61 6.44
N MET A 197 -7.77 4.51 5.58
CA MET A 197 -8.04 4.45 4.14
C MET A 197 -7.34 3.30 3.44
N TRP A 198 -6.12 2.92 3.82
CA TRP A 198 -5.47 1.74 3.25
C TRP A 198 -6.24 0.45 3.48
N LEU A 199 -6.91 0.32 4.63
CA LEU A 199 -7.85 -0.79 4.86
C LEU A 199 -9.07 -0.69 3.94
N ALA A 200 -9.66 0.50 3.77
CA ALA A 200 -10.78 0.69 2.85
C ALA A 200 -10.40 0.36 1.40
N GLN A 201 -9.21 0.76 0.95
CA GLN A 201 -8.67 0.44 -0.38
C GLN A 201 -8.48 -1.07 -0.56
N TYR A 202 -8.06 -1.79 0.49
CA TYR A 202 -8.01 -3.25 0.46
C TYR A 202 -9.40 -3.87 0.35
N ASP A 203 -10.35 -3.43 1.18
CA ASP A 203 -11.73 -3.93 1.15
C ASP A 203 -12.38 -3.68 -0.24
N ILE A 204 -12.12 -2.53 -0.86
CA ILE A 204 -12.53 -2.23 -2.24
C ILE A 204 -11.88 -3.20 -3.23
N ALA A 205 -10.56 -3.37 -3.18
CA ALA A 205 -9.84 -4.24 -4.09
C ALA A 205 -10.25 -5.71 -3.96
N ALA A 206 -10.59 -6.14 -2.74
CA ALA A 206 -11.03 -7.50 -2.42
C ALA A 206 -12.54 -7.74 -2.61
N ALA A 207 -13.34 -6.71 -2.91
CA ALA A 207 -14.78 -6.84 -3.12
C ALA A 207 -15.09 -7.74 -4.33
N ARG A 208 -15.96 -8.74 -4.13
CA ARG A 208 -16.48 -9.64 -5.17
C ARG A 208 -17.91 -9.29 -5.57
N SER A 209 -18.61 -8.52 -4.75
CA SER A 209 -19.96 -8.07 -4.99
C SER A 209 -20.15 -6.60 -4.57
N PRO A 210 -21.17 -5.90 -5.09
CA PRO A 210 -21.50 -4.55 -4.63
C PRO A 210 -21.81 -4.46 -3.13
N GLU A 211 -22.26 -5.56 -2.52
CA GLU A 211 -22.54 -5.65 -1.08
C GLU A 211 -21.24 -5.57 -0.25
N ASP A 212 -20.16 -6.19 -0.73
CA ASP A 212 -18.86 -6.21 -0.06
C ASP A 212 -18.26 -4.80 0.09
N LEU A 213 -18.66 -3.86 -0.78
CA LEU A 213 -18.18 -2.48 -0.74
C LEU A 213 -18.74 -1.67 0.45
N LYS A 214 -19.75 -2.17 1.17
CA LYS A 214 -20.37 -1.44 2.29
C LYS A 214 -19.39 -1.16 3.41
N ASP A 215 -18.46 -2.07 3.70
CA ASP A 215 -17.49 -1.87 4.78
C ASP A 215 -16.47 -0.77 4.43
N ALA A 216 -16.04 -0.69 3.16
CA ALA A 216 -15.22 0.42 2.70
C ALA A 216 -15.96 1.77 2.78
N VAL A 217 -17.27 1.80 2.50
CA VAL A 217 -18.09 3.02 2.68
C VAL A 217 -18.12 3.46 4.14
N LYS A 218 -18.30 2.54 5.10
CA LYS A 218 -18.25 2.88 6.53
C LYS A 218 -16.90 3.50 6.93
N LEU A 219 -15.80 3.02 6.37
CA LEU A 219 -14.47 3.61 6.62
C LEU A 219 -14.34 5.01 5.98
N MET A 220 -14.90 5.23 4.78
CA MET A 220 -14.93 6.57 4.18
C MET A 220 -15.81 7.55 4.97
N GLU A 221 -16.96 7.09 5.47
CA GLU A 221 -17.82 7.86 6.38
C GLU A 221 -17.11 8.15 7.71
N TRP A 222 -16.34 7.20 8.23
CA TRP A 222 -15.49 7.41 9.41
C TRP A 222 -14.54 8.59 9.23
N VAL A 223 -13.91 8.72 8.05
CA VAL A 223 -13.04 9.85 7.69
C VAL A 223 -13.85 11.15 7.57
N ALA A 224 -14.95 11.12 6.82
CA ALA A 224 -15.78 12.31 6.59
C ALA A 224 -16.32 12.91 7.90
N ASN A 225 -16.75 12.06 8.83
CA ASN A 225 -17.27 12.47 10.15
C ASN A 225 -16.20 13.02 11.10
N ARG A 226 -14.91 12.93 10.73
CA ARG A 226 -13.76 13.36 11.54
C ARG A 226 -12.96 14.46 10.87
N ALA A 227 -13.39 14.92 9.71
CA ALA A 227 -12.87 16.16 9.14
C ALA A 227 -13.22 17.34 10.06
N LEU A 228 -12.36 18.36 10.06
CA LEU A 228 -12.70 19.64 10.67
C LEU A 228 -13.93 20.25 10.00
N MET A 229 -14.57 21.23 10.62
CA MET A 229 -15.72 21.94 10.02
C MET A 229 -15.40 22.53 8.64
N SER A 230 -14.14 22.83 8.35
CA SER A 230 -13.65 23.29 7.05
C SER A 230 -13.53 22.18 5.99
N GLY A 231 -13.70 20.91 6.36
CA GLY A 231 -13.41 19.74 5.53
C GLY A 231 -11.95 19.29 5.57
N VAL A 232 -11.09 19.96 6.35
CA VAL A 232 -9.66 19.62 6.48
C VAL A 232 -9.46 18.33 7.26
N LEU A 233 -8.58 17.45 6.76
CA LEU A 233 -8.11 16.24 7.42
C LEU A 233 -6.74 16.50 8.04
N ALA A 234 -6.63 16.21 9.34
CA ALA A 234 -5.35 16.16 10.03
C ALA A 234 -4.57 14.88 9.64
N GLU A 235 -3.40 14.69 10.23
CA GLU A 235 -2.66 13.44 10.15
C GLU A 235 -3.32 12.35 11.02
N GLN A 236 -3.65 12.70 12.26
CA GLN A 236 -4.17 11.79 13.27
C GLN A 236 -5.40 12.38 13.97
N VAL A 237 -6.13 11.54 14.68
CA VAL A 237 -7.13 11.97 15.66
C VAL A 237 -6.83 11.39 17.03
N HIS A 238 -7.25 12.07 18.09
CA HIS A 238 -7.10 11.59 19.45
C HIS A 238 -7.98 10.35 19.67
N PRO A 239 -7.43 9.24 20.20
CA PRO A 239 -8.12 7.94 20.26
C PRO A 239 -9.34 7.91 21.18
N TYR A 240 -9.53 8.91 22.04
CA TYR A 240 -10.69 9.04 22.93
C TYR A 240 -11.61 10.23 22.62
N SER A 241 -11.07 11.45 22.48
CA SER A 241 -11.85 12.68 22.24
C SER A 241 -12.16 12.97 20.77
N ASN A 242 -11.54 12.27 19.81
CA ASN A 242 -11.62 12.55 18.37
C ASN A 242 -11.05 13.92 17.94
N GLU A 243 -10.36 14.63 18.82
CA GLU A 243 -9.73 15.90 18.48
C GLU A 243 -8.60 15.70 17.44
N PRO A 244 -8.41 16.62 16.49
CA PRO A 244 -7.31 16.53 15.53
C PRO A 244 -5.96 16.55 16.25
N LEU A 245 -5.03 15.71 15.81
CA LEU A 245 -3.66 15.68 16.32
C LEU A 245 -2.65 15.76 15.17
N SER A 246 -1.49 16.36 15.47
CA SER A 246 -0.39 16.56 14.53
C SER A 246 -0.77 17.47 13.34
N VAL A 247 -0.06 17.36 12.21
CA VAL A 247 -0.15 18.23 11.04
C VAL A 247 -1.58 18.30 10.49
N SER A 248 -2.07 19.51 10.23
CA SER A 248 -3.40 19.75 9.66
C SER A 248 -3.39 21.06 8.83
N PRO A 249 -3.64 21.01 7.51
CA PRO A 249 -3.97 19.82 6.70
C PRO A 249 -2.76 18.91 6.45
N LEU A 250 -2.98 17.59 6.46
CA LEU A 250 -2.02 16.65 5.86
C LEU A 250 -2.44 16.32 4.44
N THR A 251 -1.65 16.76 3.45
CA THR A 251 -1.90 16.49 2.01
C THR A 251 -2.08 15.00 1.72
N TRP A 252 -1.33 14.14 2.41
CA TRP A 252 -1.43 12.69 2.22
C TRP A 252 -2.77 12.13 2.73
N SER A 253 -3.30 12.58 3.86
CA SER A 253 -4.66 12.20 4.31
C SER A 253 -5.72 12.53 3.25
N HIS A 254 -5.67 13.74 2.71
CA HIS A 254 -6.58 14.18 1.64
C HIS A 254 -6.41 13.37 0.35
N ALA A 255 -5.17 13.19 -0.11
CA ALA A 255 -4.90 12.46 -1.34
C ALA A 255 -5.34 10.99 -1.25
N THR A 256 -5.11 10.33 -0.11
CA THR A 256 -5.53 8.93 0.10
C THR A 256 -7.05 8.81 0.16
N PHE A 257 -7.76 9.73 0.83
CA PHE A 257 -9.22 9.74 0.84
C PHE A 257 -9.80 9.90 -0.58
N VAL A 258 -9.31 10.87 -1.36
CA VAL A 258 -9.75 11.06 -2.75
C VAL A 258 -9.45 9.83 -3.60
N THR A 259 -8.27 9.23 -3.45
CA THR A 259 -7.88 8.01 -4.17
C THR A 259 -8.82 6.86 -3.84
N CYS A 260 -9.11 6.63 -2.56
CA CYS A 260 -10.04 5.60 -2.10
C CYS A 260 -11.45 5.78 -2.68
N VAL A 261 -11.97 7.02 -2.72
CA VAL A 261 -13.27 7.32 -3.33
C VAL A 261 -13.28 6.98 -4.83
N LEU A 262 -12.22 7.35 -5.56
CA LEU A 262 -12.10 7.05 -6.98
C LEU A 262 -12.04 5.53 -7.24
N GLU A 263 -11.24 4.81 -6.44
CA GLU A 263 -11.14 3.35 -6.52
C GLU A 263 -12.48 2.66 -6.21
N TYR A 264 -13.22 3.15 -5.20
CA TYR A 264 -14.58 2.66 -4.90
C TYR A 264 -15.52 2.84 -6.09
N LEU A 265 -15.53 4.03 -6.71
CA LEU A 265 -16.41 4.31 -7.85
C LEU A 265 -16.08 3.42 -9.04
N ASP A 266 -14.79 3.26 -9.34
CA ASP A 266 -14.32 2.39 -10.43
C ASP A 266 -14.70 0.93 -10.16
N ARG A 267 -14.43 0.41 -8.94
CA ARG A 267 -14.75 -0.97 -8.58
C ARG A 267 -16.25 -1.23 -8.58
N LYS A 268 -17.05 -0.31 -8.04
CA LYS A 268 -18.52 -0.41 -8.05
C LYS A 268 -19.05 -0.50 -9.47
N LYS A 269 -18.54 0.32 -10.39
CA LYS A 269 -18.92 0.29 -11.81
C LYS A 269 -18.56 -1.07 -12.44
N GLN A 270 -17.36 -1.59 -12.17
CA GLN A 270 -16.93 -2.91 -12.65
C GLN A 270 -17.87 -4.01 -12.16
N LEU A 271 -18.13 -4.09 -10.85
CA LEU A 271 -18.97 -5.12 -10.24
C LEU A 271 -20.42 -5.08 -10.74
N LEU A 272 -20.98 -3.88 -10.94
CA LEU A 272 -22.32 -3.73 -11.53
C LEU A 272 -22.35 -4.21 -12.99
N THR A 273 -21.29 -3.94 -13.76
CA THR A 273 -21.20 -4.36 -15.16
C THR A 273 -21.05 -5.88 -15.27
N GLU A 274 -20.16 -6.48 -14.48
CA GLU A 274 -19.95 -7.94 -14.41
C GLU A 274 -21.25 -8.68 -14.03
N ASN A 275 -22.01 -8.14 -13.07
CA ASN A 275 -23.28 -8.74 -12.64
C ASN A 275 -24.35 -8.71 -13.74
N VAL A 276 -24.43 -7.62 -14.51
CA VAL A 276 -25.36 -7.53 -15.65
C VAL A 276 -25.03 -8.58 -16.71
N PHE A 277 -23.75 -8.77 -17.07
CA PHE A 277 -23.36 -9.78 -18.05
C PHE A 277 -23.57 -11.21 -17.56
N ALA A 278 -23.31 -11.49 -16.28
CA ALA A 278 -23.58 -12.80 -15.68
C ALA A 278 -25.07 -13.16 -15.69
N GLN A 279 -25.97 -12.18 -15.60
CA GLN A 279 -27.42 -12.38 -15.65
C GLN A 279 -28.01 -12.42 -17.07
N THR A 280 -27.27 -11.91 -18.07
CA THR A 280 -27.77 -11.79 -19.46
C THR A 280 -27.34 -12.96 -20.35
N ILE A 281 -26.27 -13.69 -20.00
CA ILE A 281 -25.83 -14.88 -20.73
C ILE A 281 -26.52 -16.11 -20.13
N ILE A 282 -27.67 -16.48 -20.69
CA ILE A 282 -28.25 -17.81 -20.48
C ILE A 282 -27.38 -18.81 -21.27
N PRO A 283 -26.81 -19.87 -20.66
CA PRO A 283 -26.12 -20.91 -21.40
C PRO A 283 -27.12 -21.56 -22.37
N VAL A 284 -26.80 -21.57 -23.66
CA VAL A 284 -27.52 -22.35 -24.69
C VAL A 284 -27.08 -23.81 -24.61
#